data_AF-A0A1H6FX03-F1
#
_entry.id   AF-A0A1H6FX03-F1
#
_cell.length_a   1.000
_cell.length_b   1.000
_cell.length_c   1.000
_cell.angle_alpha   90.00
_cell.angle_beta   90.00
_cell.angle_gamma   90.00
#
_symmetry.space_group_name_H-M   'P 1'
#
loop_
_entity.id
_entity.type
_entity.pdbx_description
1 polymer ?
#
loop_
_entity_poly.entity_id
_entity_poly.type
_entity_poly.pdbx_seq_one_letter_code
_entity_poly.pdbx_strand_id
1 'polypeptide(L)'
;MRSPAVRALTFAAIAVLAGGLATARPSQAAHPTVWLCRPGLPQDPCRADLTATLLLPGGATRVVRYRVPARPRFDCFYVYPTVSAQPTVNASLARDPEVLAVARAQASRFATVCRVFAPVYRQVTLAGNARPGGPPESARALAFSDVEDAWREYLRRYNHGRPYVLIGHSQGARMLLTLLKRRFDARRSRERRRLISALLIGGNVVVRRGSDRGGDLRFVPACRRGDQYGCVVAYSAFFGEPPADSRFGIVRETFFRPADPRRFQVLCTDPARLSGHRDGALLPFLRTQRFPGPIGSVEDPPAAATPWVGLPDLYSDRCRATATKSWLQVIDRGGPSDRRPRVFERLGPTWGLHLLDVNLALGNLVELVARQARAFEGTQRRPR
;
A
#
# COMPACT_ATOMS: atom_id res chain seq x y z
N MET A 1 -36.91 79.83 37.23
CA MET A 1 -37.74 79.48 36.06
C MET A 1 -38.23 78.05 36.24
N ARG A 2 -39.54 77.84 36.10
CA ARG A 2 -40.25 76.57 36.32
C ARG A 2 -40.28 75.72 35.03
N SER A 3 -40.15 74.40 35.20
CA SER A 3 -40.64 73.29 34.33
C SER A 3 -40.05 73.10 32.92
N PRO A 4 -40.21 71.93 32.25
CA PRO A 4 -40.91 70.69 32.64
C PRO A 4 -40.11 69.37 32.44
N ALA A 5 -40.70 68.29 32.94
CA ALA A 5 -40.30 66.90 32.81
C ALA A 5 -40.43 66.35 31.37
N VAL A 6 -39.53 65.43 30.99
CA VAL A 6 -39.67 64.55 29.82
C VAL A 6 -39.63 63.10 30.28
N ARG A 7 -40.69 62.37 29.94
CA ARG A 7 -40.88 60.93 30.16
C ARG A 7 -39.89 60.13 29.31
N ALA A 8 -39.10 59.25 29.93
CA ALA A 8 -38.32 58.26 29.23
C ALA A 8 -39.17 57.00 28.96
N LEU A 9 -39.42 56.69 27.69
CA LEU A 9 -39.98 55.40 27.26
C LEU A 9 -38.90 54.32 27.39
N THR A 10 -39.19 53.28 28.15
CA THR A 10 -38.36 52.07 28.25
C THR A 10 -38.72 51.12 27.10
N PHE A 11 -37.85 50.99 26.10
CA PHE A 11 -37.93 49.91 25.11
C PHE A 11 -37.26 48.66 25.69
N ALA A 12 -38.05 47.63 25.99
CA ALA A 12 -37.54 46.30 26.33
C ALA A 12 -37.04 45.61 25.04
N ALA A 13 -35.73 45.42 24.91
CA ALA A 13 -35.14 44.63 23.84
C ALA A 13 -35.24 43.13 24.20
N ILE A 14 -36.06 42.39 23.45
CA ILE A 14 -36.12 40.93 23.52
C ILE A 14 -34.91 40.38 22.76
N ALA A 15 -33.94 39.82 23.48
CA ALA A 15 -32.84 39.09 22.88
C ALA A 15 -33.32 37.70 22.41
N VAL A 16 -33.44 37.50 21.10
CA VAL A 16 -33.68 36.18 20.50
C VAL A 16 -32.36 35.40 20.53
N LEU A 17 -32.23 34.48 21.48
CA LEU A 17 -31.17 33.46 21.50
C LEU A 17 -31.44 32.43 20.40
N ALA A 18 -30.78 32.58 19.25
CA ALA A 18 -30.70 31.54 18.24
C ALA A 18 -29.81 30.39 18.75
N GLY A 19 -30.41 29.42 19.43
CA GLY A 19 -29.78 28.17 19.80
C GLY A 19 -29.47 27.34 18.56
N GLY A 20 -28.23 27.39 18.08
CA GLY A 20 -27.73 26.51 17.03
C GLY A 20 -27.69 25.07 17.55
N LEU A 21 -28.69 24.27 17.20
CA LEU A 21 -28.65 22.81 17.34
C LEU A 21 -27.58 22.29 16.38
N ALA A 22 -26.37 22.06 16.90
CA ALA A 22 -25.36 21.27 16.23
C ALA A 22 -25.90 19.85 16.06
N THR A 23 -26.34 19.51 14.85
CA THR A 23 -26.72 18.15 14.49
C THR A 23 -25.46 17.30 14.51
N ALA A 24 -25.19 16.67 15.66
CA ALA A 24 -24.20 15.61 15.76
C ALA A 24 -24.59 14.52 14.74
N ARG A 25 -23.79 14.37 13.67
CA ARG A 25 -23.94 13.24 12.75
C ARG A 25 -23.90 11.97 13.59
N PRO A 26 -24.84 11.02 13.40
CA PRO A 26 -24.80 9.77 14.13
C PRO A 26 -23.43 9.12 13.88
N SER A 27 -22.68 8.92 14.96
CA SER A 27 -21.47 8.11 14.94
C SER A 27 -21.92 6.72 14.52
N GLN A 28 -21.66 6.35 13.26
CA GLN A 28 -21.87 4.98 12.81
C GLN A 28 -21.09 4.07 13.77
N ALA A 29 -21.79 3.20 14.49
CA ALA A 29 -21.18 2.35 15.51
C ALA A 29 -19.99 1.62 14.88
N ALA A 30 -18.82 1.75 15.49
CA ALA A 30 -17.60 1.10 15.00
C ALA A 30 -17.83 -0.42 14.96
N HIS A 31 -17.84 -1.00 13.76
CA HIS A 31 -17.89 -2.46 13.64
C HIS A 31 -16.58 -3.04 14.19
N PRO A 32 -16.61 -4.19 14.90
CA PRO A 32 -15.39 -4.86 15.33
C PRO A 32 -14.48 -5.14 14.13
N THR A 33 -13.19 -4.90 14.27
CA THR A 33 -12.22 -5.19 13.19
C THR A 33 -12.19 -6.68 12.92
N VAL A 34 -12.53 -7.08 11.71
CA VAL A 34 -12.29 -8.44 11.22
C VAL A 34 -10.84 -8.53 10.75
N TRP A 35 -10.04 -9.38 11.38
CA TRP A 35 -8.63 -9.54 11.01
C TRP A 35 -8.49 -10.60 9.92
N LEU A 36 -7.87 -10.23 8.80
CA LEU A 36 -7.44 -11.14 7.75
C LEU A 36 -6.17 -11.88 8.17
N CYS A 37 -5.20 -11.12 8.69
CA CYS A 37 -3.95 -11.61 9.28
C CYS A 37 -3.74 -10.98 10.65
N ARG A 38 -3.34 -11.78 11.62
CA ARG A 38 -3.01 -11.33 12.98
C ARG A 38 -2.28 -12.48 13.68
N PRO A 39 -1.13 -12.25 14.34
CA PRO A 39 -0.50 -13.28 15.15
C PRO A 39 -1.48 -13.96 16.12
N GLY A 40 -1.52 -15.29 16.10
CA GLY A 40 -2.44 -16.10 16.90
C GLY A 40 -3.83 -16.30 16.28
N LEU A 41 -4.10 -15.78 15.08
CA LEU A 41 -5.33 -16.07 14.34
C LEU A 41 -5.28 -17.51 13.77
N PRO A 42 -6.32 -18.34 13.96
CA PRO A 42 -6.43 -19.62 13.27
C PRO A 42 -6.45 -19.43 11.75
N GLN A 43 -5.75 -20.31 11.03
CA GLN A 43 -5.67 -20.28 9.56
C GLN A 43 -5.26 -18.89 9.01
N ASP A 44 -4.26 -18.27 9.64
CA ASP A 44 -3.71 -16.99 9.19
C ASP A 44 -3.02 -17.13 7.81
N PRO A 45 -3.54 -16.53 6.73
CA PRO A 45 -2.94 -16.61 5.40
C PRO A 45 -1.54 -15.97 5.34
N CYS A 46 -1.22 -15.05 6.25
CA CYS A 46 0.12 -14.47 6.37
C CYS A 46 1.11 -15.40 7.08
N ARG A 47 0.69 -16.58 7.56
CA ARG A 47 1.55 -17.62 8.16
C ARG A 47 1.57 -18.91 7.34
N ALA A 48 1.09 -18.87 6.09
CA ALA A 48 1.13 -20.00 5.15
C ALA A 48 2.56 -20.46 4.84
N ASP A 49 2.70 -21.66 4.26
CA ASP A 49 4.00 -22.18 3.82
C ASP A 49 4.67 -21.25 2.81
N LEU A 50 5.93 -20.93 3.08
CA LEU A 50 6.77 -20.00 2.32
C LEU A 50 7.84 -20.72 1.49
N THR A 51 7.88 -22.06 1.54
CA THR A 51 8.80 -22.89 0.76
C THR A 51 8.68 -22.55 -0.73
N ALA A 52 9.82 -22.37 -1.38
CA ALA A 52 9.89 -21.94 -2.77
C ALA A 52 10.82 -22.82 -3.59
N THR A 53 10.47 -23.04 -4.85
CA THR A 53 11.38 -23.58 -5.86
C THR A 53 11.98 -22.40 -6.61
N LEU A 54 13.28 -22.20 -6.48
CA LEU A 54 14.01 -21.22 -7.28
C LEU A 54 14.33 -21.84 -8.64
N LEU A 55 13.96 -21.16 -9.72
CA LEU A 55 14.36 -21.51 -11.07
C LEU A 55 15.56 -20.63 -11.44
N LEU A 56 16.73 -21.25 -11.53
CA LEU A 56 18.00 -20.56 -11.74
C LEU A 56 18.27 -20.34 -13.24
N PRO A 57 19.12 -19.36 -13.61
CA PRO A 57 19.66 -19.28 -14.96
C PRO A 57 20.27 -20.63 -15.38
N GLY A 58 20.02 -21.06 -16.62
CA GLY A 58 20.50 -22.35 -17.14
C GLY A 58 19.62 -23.57 -16.80
N GLY A 59 18.49 -23.38 -16.12
CA GLY A 59 17.46 -24.42 -15.96
C GLY A 59 17.58 -25.28 -14.69
N ALA A 60 18.62 -25.09 -13.89
CA ALA A 60 18.73 -25.73 -12.58
C ALA A 60 17.62 -25.24 -11.64
N THR A 61 17.16 -26.12 -10.75
CA THR A 61 16.15 -25.77 -9.73
C THR A 61 16.70 -25.98 -8.33
N ARG A 62 16.23 -25.16 -7.37
CA ARG A 62 16.62 -25.30 -5.96
C ARG A 62 15.45 -25.02 -5.04
N VAL A 63 15.10 -25.98 -4.19
CA VAL A 63 14.11 -25.76 -3.13
C VAL A 63 14.74 -25.01 -1.97
N VAL A 64 14.10 -23.93 -1.53
CA VAL A 64 14.48 -23.12 -0.38
C VAL A 64 13.34 -23.06 0.62
N ARG A 65 13.68 -23.14 1.91
CA ARG A 65 12.73 -23.04 3.02
C ARG A 65 12.97 -21.75 3.78
N TYR A 66 11.90 -21.07 4.15
CA TYR A 66 11.97 -19.82 4.91
C TYR A 66 11.41 -20.03 6.31
N ARG A 67 12.17 -19.60 7.31
CA ARG A 67 11.75 -19.65 8.71
C ARG A 67 11.09 -18.34 9.09
N VAL A 68 9.90 -18.43 9.68
CA VAL A 68 9.29 -17.28 10.37
C VAL A 68 9.89 -17.18 11.78
N PRO A 69 10.53 -16.05 12.14
CA PRO A 69 11.04 -15.84 13.49
C PRO A 69 9.92 -15.92 14.52
N ALA A 70 10.20 -16.52 15.68
CA ALA A 70 9.24 -16.59 16.77
C ALA A 70 8.89 -15.20 17.35
N ARG A 71 9.86 -14.28 17.33
CA ARG A 71 9.72 -12.91 17.86
C ARG A 71 10.32 -11.90 16.89
N PRO A 72 9.63 -11.56 15.78
CA PRO A 72 10.04 -10.44 14.93
C PRO A 72 10.15 -9.16 15.75
N ARG A 73 10.98 -8.19 15.35
CA ARG A 73 11.27 -6.98 16.16
C ARG A 73 10.34 -5.81 15.88
N PHE A 74 9.68 -5.83 14.73
CA PHE A 74 8.74 -4.81 14.27
C PHE A 74 7.51 -5.47 13.65
N ASP A 75 6.52 -4.65 13.30
CA ASP A 75 5.24 -5.09 12.78
C ASP A 75 5.03 -4.59 11.35
N CYS A 76 4.28 -5.35 10.55
CA CYS A 76 3.79 -4.89 9.25
C CYS A 76 2.27 -4.73 9.33
N PHE A 77 1.77 -3.57 8.92
CA PHE A 77 0.35 -3.33 8.74
C PHE A 77 0.04 -3.31 7.24
N TYR A 78 -0.60 -4.37 6.76
CA TYR A 78 -0.88 -4.61 5.35
C TYR A 78 -2.34 -4.29 5.02
N VAL A 79 -2.56 -3.54 3.94
CA VAL A 79 -3.89 -3.27 3.36
C VAL A 79 -3.89 -3.76 1.92
N TYR A 80 -4.73 -4.75 1.64
CA TYR A 80 -4.75 -5.46 0.36
C TYR A 80 -5.44 -4.64 -0.75
N PRO A 81 -5.24 -4.98 -2.05
CA PRO A 81 -5.83 -4.27 -3.19
C PRO A 81 -7.29 -4.66 -3.44
N THR A 82 -7.93 -4.11 -4.49
CA THR A 82 -9.21 -4.64 -4.96
C THR A 82 -9.07 -6.09 -5.42
N VAL A 83 -9.77 -7.02 -4.78
CA VAL A 83 -9.82 -8.45 -5.18
C VAL A 83 -11.22 -9.06 -5.14
N SER A 84 -12.19 -8.39 -4.50
CA SER A 84 -13.52 -8.95 -4.33
C SER A 84 -14.29 -8.99 -5.66
N ALA A 85 -14.80 -10.19 -5.97
CA ALA A 85 -15.72 -10.46 -7.08
C ALA A 85 -17.19 -10.23 -6.71
N GLN A 86 -17.49 -9.78 -5.49
CA GLN A 86 -18.87 -9.52 -5.06
C GLN A 86 -19.53 -8.46 -5.96
N PRO A 87 -20.83 -8.59 -6.27
CA PRO A 87 -21.52 -7.70 -7.22
C PRO A 87 -21.85 -6.31 -6.64
N THR A 88 -21.78 -6.15 -5.31
CA THR A 88 -22.02 -4.88 -4.61
C THR A 88 -20.89 -3.88 -4.83
N VAL A 89 -21.13 -2.59 -4.60
CA VAL A 89 -20.09 -1.55 -4.75
C VAL A 89 -18.93 -1.75 -3.78
N ASN A 90 -19.26 -2.01 -2.51
CA ASN A 90 -18.31 -2.39 -1.47
C ASN A 90 -18.49 -3.87 -1.14
N ALA A 91 -17.38 -4.56 -0.90
CA ALA A 91 -17.40 -5.93 -0.39
C ALA A 91 -17.97 -5.98 1.03
N SER A 92 -18.45 -7.14 1.45
CA SER A 92 -18.66 -7.46 2.86
C SER A 92 -17.33 -7.58 3.63
N LEU A 93 -17.40 -7.84 4.94
CA LEU A 93 -16.25 -8.15 5.79
C LEU A 93 -15.88 -9.64 5.79
N ALA A 94 -16.35 -10.41 4.81
CA ALA A 94 -16.02 -11.83 4.69
C ALA A 94 -14.56 -12.06 4.27
N ARG A 95 -13.97 -13.15 4.78
CA ARG A 95 -12.63 -13.63 4.37
C ARG A 95 -12.75 -14.52 3.14
N ASP A 96 -13.27 -13.96 2.05
CA ASP A 96 -13.49 -14.67 0.79
C ASP A 96 -12.17 -15.26 0.24
N PRO A 97 -12.24 -16.30 -0.62
CA PRO A 97 -11.06 -16.96 -1.16
C PRO A 97 -10.04 -16.00 -1.79
N GLU A 98 -10.50 -14.99 -2.54
CA GLU A 98 -9.68 -13.95 -3.16
C GLU A 98 -8.93 -13.11 -2.12
N VAL A 99 -9.60 -12.77 -1.01
CA VAL A 99 -9.03 -11.99 0.11
C VAL A 99 -7.96 -12.81 0.83
N LEU A 100 -8.19 -14.11 1.05
CA LEU A 100 -7.19 -15.01 1.61
C LEU A 100 -6.00 -15.19 0.65
N ALA A 101 -6.25 -15.35 -0.65
CA ALA A 101 -5.24 -15.57 -1.67
C ALA A 101 -4.30 -14.38 -1.81
N VAL A 102 -4.81 -13.14 -1.80
CA VAL A 102 -3.99 -11.95 -1.96
C VAL A 102 -3.09 -11.68 -0.75
N ALA A 103 -3.57 -11.97 0.47
CA ALA A 103 -2.72 -11.90 1.66
C ALA A 103 -1.57 -12.91 1.59
N ARG A 104 -1.83 -14.13 1.11
CA ARG A 104 -0.76 -15.11 0.84
C ARG A 104 0.21 -14.57 -0.20
N ALA A 105 -0.29 -14.05 -1.33
CA ALA A 105 0.53 -13.62 -2.47
C ALA A 105 1.40 -12.38 -2.19
N GLN A 106 0.90 -11.41 -1.41
CA GLN A 106 1.58 -10.12 -1.26
C GLN A 106 2.17 -9.88 0.14
N ALA A 107 1.62 -10.51 1.18
CA ALA A 107 1.99 -10.19 2.57
C ALA A 107 2.69 -11.32 3.32
N SER A 108 2.38 -12.58 3.04
CA SER A 108 2.88 -13.71 3.85
C SER A 108 4.41 -13.79 3.94
N ARG A 109 5.15 -13.45 2.87
CA ARG A 109 6.62 -13.48 2.89
C ARG A 109 7.22 -12.45 3.85
N PHE A 110 6.52 -11.36 4.15
CA PHE A 110 6.96 -10.40 5.17
C PHE A 110 6.94 -10.98 6.59
N ALA A 111 6.21 -12.09 6.83
CA ALA A 111 6.25 -12.77 8.13
C ALA A 111 7.66 -13.27 8.50
N THR A 112 8.57 -13.40 7.53
CA THR A 112 9.99 -13.70 7.78
C THR A 112 10.73 -12.59 8.54
N VAL A 113 10.19 -11.36 8.57
CA VAL A 113 10.86 -10.19 9.15
C VAL A 113 9.99 -9.41 10.15
N CYS A 114 8.66 -9.52 10.08
CA CYS A 114 7.72 -8.77 10.94
C CYS A 114 6.51 -9.61 11.39
N ARG A 115 5.81 -9.13 12.42
CA ARG A 115 4.45 -9.61 12.72
C ARG A 115 3.48 -8.95 11.75
N VAL A 116 2.74 -9.72 10.96
CA VAL A 116 1.82 -9.18 9.96
C VAL A 116 0.41 -9.00 10.54
N PHE A 117 -0.12 -7.79 10.44
CA PHE A 117 -1.49 -7.43 10.75
C PHE A 117 -2.16 -6.92 9.48
N ALA A 118 -3.32 -7.46 9.13
CA ALA A 118 -4.10 -7.01 7.99
C ALA A 118 -5.59 -7.06 8.34
N PRO A 119 -6.34 -5.96 8.22
CA PRO A 119 -7.78 -6.00 8.38
C PRO A 119 -8.45 -6.49 7.10
N VAL A 120 -9.59 -7.19 7.25
CA VAL A 120 -10.62 -7.19 6.21
C VAL A 120 -11.32 -5.84 6.28
N TYR A 121 -11.47 -5.20 5.13
CA TYR A 121 -12.16 -3.92 5.01
C TYR A 121 -13.15 -4.02 3.85
N ARG A 122 -14.22 -3.20 3.89
CA ARG A 122 -15.24 -3.14 2.83
C ARG A 122 -14.69 -2.43 1.60
N GLN A 123 -13.70 -3.05 0.97
CA GLN A 123 -13.04 -2.60 -0.26
C GLN A 123 -14.06 -2.27 -1.34
N VAL A 124 -13.78 -1.30 -2.20
CA VAL A 124 -14.54 -1.18 -3.45
C VAL A 124 -14.21 -2.40 -4.30
N THR A 125 -15.24 -3.15 -4.73
CA THR A 125 -15.12 -4.41 -5.47
C THR A 125 -14.71 -4.18 -6.94
N LEU A 126 -14.44 -5.27 -7.68
CA LEU A 126 -14.26 -5.18 -9.12
C LEU A 126 -15.50 -4.59 -9.82
N ALA A 127 -16.70 -5.04 -9.44
CA ALA A 127 -17.96 -4.51 -9.95
C ALA A 127 -18.14 -3.02 -9.62
N GLY A 128 -17.80 -2.60 -8.39
CA GLY A 128 -17.84 -1.20 -7.96
C GLY A 128 -16.90 -0.30 -8.77
N ASN A 129 -15.72 -0.80 -9.13
CA ASN A 129 -14.76 -0.07 -9.98
C ASN A 129 -15.18 -0.02 -11.45
N ALA A 130 -15.92 -1.01 -11.94
CA ALA A 130 -16.39 -1.08 -13.32
C ALA A 130 -17.62 -0.20 -13.62
N ARG A 131 -18.21 0.43 -12.59
CA ARG A 131 -19.37 1.32 -12.76
C ARG A 131 -19.04 2.51 -13.68
N PRO A 132 -19.99 2.96 -14.50
CA PRO A 132 -19.87 4.25 -15.19
C PRO A 132 -19.60 5.39 -14.19
N GLY A 133 -18.57 6.21 -14.46
CA GLY A 133 -18.12 7.26 -13.54
C GLY A 133 -17.29 6.77 -12.35
N GLY A 134 -17.06 5.46 -12.22
CA GLY A 134 -16.32 4.84 -11.13
C GLY A 134 -17.13 4.72 -9.82
N PRO A 135 -16.47 4.29 -8.73
CA PRO A 135 -17.15 4.11 -7.46
C PRO A 135 -17.48 5.47 -6.82
N PRO A 136 -18.62 5.59 -6.12
CA PRO A 136 -19.00 6.81 -5.42
C PRO A 136 -18.03 7.10 -4.28
N GLU A 137 -17.90 8.37 -3.90
CA GLU A 137 -16.97 8.76 -2.84
C GLU A 137 -17.34 8.18 -1.48
N SER A 138 -18.64 8.00 -1.20
CA SER A 138 -19.11 7.30 0.01
C SER A 138 -18.57 5.87 0.13
N ALA A 139 -18.41 5.16 -0.99
CA ALA A 139 -17.84 3.82 -1.02
C ALA A 139 -16.35 3.82 -0.67
N ARG A 140 -15.60 4.80 -1.17
CA ARG A 140 -14.18 4.98 -0.81
C ARG A 140 -14.02 5.39 0.65
N ALA A 141 -14.87 6.29 1.13
CA ALA A 141 -14.88 6.75 2.51
C ALA A 141 -15.19 5.61 3.49
N LEU A 142 -16.15 4.73 3.15
CA LEU A 142 -16.48 3.53 3.94
C LEU A 142 -15.30 2.56 4.02
N ALA A 143 -14.66 2.28 2.87
CA ALA A 143 -13.47 1.43 2.82
C ALA A 143 -12.34 2.02 3.69
N PHE A 144 -12.13 3.34 3.63
CA PHE A 144 -11.11 4.01 4.43
C PHE A 144 -11.44 4.01 5.92
N SER A 145 -12.70 4.21 6.32
CA SER A 145 -13.07 4.20 7.74
C SER A 145 -12.77 2.85 8.39
N ASP A 146 -13.03 1.74 7.69
CA ASP A 146 -12.69 0.40 8.19
C ASP A 146 -11.17 0.24 8.40
N VAL A 147 -10.36 0.75 7.46
CA VAL A 147 -8.89 0.72 7.58
C VAL A 147 -8.41 1.60 8.75
N GLU A 148 -9.01 2.78 8.93
CA GLU A 148 -8.65 3.67 10.03
C GLU A 148 -9.04 3.08 11.39
N ASP A 149 -10.21 2.43 11.47
CA ASP A 149 -10.70 1.76 12.68
C ASP A 149 -9.79 0.60 13.07
N ALA A 150 -9.42 -0.24 12.08
CA ALA A 150 -8.45 -1.31 12.26
C ALA A 150 -7.07 -0.80 12.68
N TRP A 151 -6.60 0.31 12.11
CA TRP A 151 -5.34 0.93 12.50
C TRP A 151 -5.36 1.39 13.96
N ARG A 152 -6.46 2.03 14.41
CA ARG A 152 -6.63 2.44 15.81
C ARG A 152 -6.69 1.25 16.74
N GLU A 153 -7.40 0.18 16.36
CA GLU A 153 -7.44 -1.05 17.14
C GLU A 153 -6.05 -1.71 17.23
N TYR A 154 -5.33 -1.80 16.11
CA TYR A 154 -3.95 -2.28 16.05
C TYR A 154 -3.03 -1.57 17.05
N LEU A 155 -3.02 -0.24 17.00
CA LEU A 155 -2.20 0.58 17.89
C LEU A 155 -2.55 0.36 19.36
N ARG A 156 -3.84 0.30 19.69
CA ARG A 156 -4.33 0.18 21.06
C ARG A 156 -4.09 -1.22 21.66
N ARG A 157 -4.32 -2.27 20.88
CA ARG A 157 -4.38 -3.66 21.39
C ARG A 157 -3.14 -4.49 21.12
N TYR A 158 -2.39 -4.21 20.04
CA TYR A 158 -1.41 -5.17 19.54
C TYR A 158 0.00 -4.59 19.30
N ASN A 159 0.12 -3.28 18.99
CA ASN A 159 1.41 -2.67 18.65
C ASN A 159 2.35 -2.51 19.85
N HIS A 160 1.84 -2.16 21.04
CA HIS A 160 2.61 -2.01 22.28
C HIS A 160 3.94 -1.23 22.14
N GLY A 161 3.99 -0.17 21.35
CA GLY A 161 5.22 0.61 21.23
C GLY A 161 6.08 0.33 20.00
N ARG A 162 5.80 -0.77 19.30
CA ARG A 162 6.73 -1.34 18.31
C ARG A 162 6.83 -0.48 17.05
N PRO A 163 8.01 -0.40 16.42
CA PRO A 163 8.12 0.20 15.11
C PRO A 163 7.36 -0.63 14.07
N TYR A 164 6.98 0.00 12.97
CA TYR A 164 6.15 -0.67 11.98
C TYR A 164 6.40 -0.22 10.54
N VAL A 165 6.03 -1.09 9.62
CA VAL A 165 5.98 -0.85 8.18
C VAL A 165 4.52 -0.84 7.74
N LEU A 166 4.17 0.09 6.86
CA LEU A 166 2.87 0.10 6.18
C LEU A 166 3.05 -0.52 4.79
N ILE A 167 2.18 -1.45 4.40
CA ILE A 167 2.28 -2.14 3.11
C ILE A 167 0.92 -2.08 2.42
N GLY A 168 0.86 -1.48 1.23
CA GLY A 168 -0.36 -1.38 0.45
C GLY A 168 -0.09 -1.60 -1.02
N HIS A 169 -1.06 -2.19 -1.69
CA HIS A 169 -1.09 -2.32 -3.14
C HIS A 169 -2.36 -1.71 -3.71
N SER A 170 -2.28 -1.01 -4.85
CA SER A 170 -3.43 -0.50 -5.58
C SER A 170 -4.39 0.32 -4.68
N GLN A 171 -5.63 -0.14 -4.49
CA GLN A 171 -6.58 0.45 -3.55
C GLN A 171 -6.02 0.55 -2.12
N GLY A 172 -5.38 -0.50 -1.61
CA GLY A 172 -4.78 -0.51 -0.27
C GLY A 172 -3.62 0.49 -0.13
N ALA A 173 -2.86 0.72 -1.20
CA ALA A 173 -1.84 1.79 -1.22
C ALA A 173 -2.49 3.17 -1.10
N ARG A 174 -3.62 3.40 -1.79
CA ARG A 174 -4.40 4.65 -1.66
C ARG A 174 -4.97 4.82 -0.25
N MET A 175 -5.49 3.75 0.36
CA MET A 175 -5.97 3.80 1.75
C MET A 175 -4.85 4.18 2.73
N LEU A 176 -3.67 3.59 2.57
CA LEU A 176 -2.50 3.91 3.40
C LEU A 176 -1.94 5.30 3.11
N LEU A 177 -2.02 5.81 1.88
CA LEU A 177 -1.68 7.19 1.56
C LEU A 177 -2.61 8.16 2.30
N THR A 178 -3.92 7.91 2.32
CA THR A 178 -4.89 8.67 3.11
C THR A 178 -4.55 8.64 4.60
N LEU A 179 -4.22 7.46 5.13
CA LEU A 179 -3.86 7.27 6.53
C LEU A 179 -2.58 8.05 6.89
N LEU A 180 -1.54 7.94 6.06
CA LEU A 180 -0.30 8.70 6.17
C LEU A 180 -0.59 10.20 6.18
N LYS A 181 -1.43 10.68 5.25
CA LYS A 181 -1.78 12.10 5.19
C LYS A 181 -2.43 12.59 6.47
N ARG A 182 -3.44 11.86 6.95
CA ARG A 182 -4.25 12.26 8.12
C ARG A 182 -3.50 12.17 9.44
N ARG A 183 -2.62 11.17 9.61
CA ARG A 183 -2.02 10.85 10.92
C ARG A 183 -0.51 11.05 11.00
N PHE A 184 0.19 10.97 9.87
CA PHE A 184 1.66 10.96 9.82
C PHE A 184 2.25 12.24 9.26
N ASP A 185 1.57 12.90 8.33
CA ASP A 185 2.09 14.02 7.54
C ASP A 185 1.95 15.39 8.24
N ALA A 186 2.18 15.41 9.56
CA ALA A 186 2.24 16.62 10.38
C ALA A 186 3.64 16.80 10.99
N ARG A 187 4.14 18.03 11.14
CA ARG A 187 5.53 18.30 11.59
C ARG A 187 5.93 17.57 12.87
N ARG A 188 5.01 17.34 13.81
CA ARG A 188 5.26 16.68 15.11
C ARG A 188 4.48 15.36 15.30
N SER A 189 4.09 14.66 14.23
CA SER A 189 3.37 13.36 14.34
C SER A 189 4.14 12.35 15.20
N ARG A 190 3.44 11.70 16.15
CA ARG A 190 3.99 10.63 16.99
C ARG A 190 4.07 9.33 16.21
N GLU A 191 3.06 9.03 15.41
CA GLU A 191 3.01 7.86 14.52
C GLU A 191 4.21 7.84 13.56
N ARG A 192 4.58 8.98 12.97
CA ARG A 192 5.77 9.04 12.09
C ARG A 192 7.08 8.65 12.79
N ARG A 193 7.20 8.84 14.11
CA ARG A 193 8.43 8.49 14.84
C ARG A 193 8.72 6.99 14.88
N ARG A 194 7.72 6.15 14.61
CA ARG A 194 7.82 4.69 14.62
C ARG A 194 7.73 4.06 13.22
N LEU A 195 7.57 4.89 12.19
CA LEU A 195 7.50 4.44 10.81
C LEU A 195 8.89 4.01 10.33
N ILE A 196 9.05 2.73 10.01
CA ILE A 196 10.23 2.20 9.31
C ILE A 196 10.13 2.58 7.84
N SER A 197 9.05 2.19 7.16
CA SER A 197 8.75 2.59 5.79
C SER A 197 7.28 2.41 5.46
N ALA A 198 6.84 3.05 4.39
CA ALA A 198 5.54 2.81 3.77
C ALA A 198 5.74 2.33 2.32
N LEU A 199 5.39 1.09 2.04
CA LEU A 199 5.38 0.50 0.71
C LEU A 199 4.01 0.77 0.09
N LEU A 200 3.90 1.79 -0.78
CA LEU A 200 2.66 2.25 -1.42
C LEU A 200 2.69 1.90 -2.91
N ILE A 201 2.61 0.61 -3.19
CA ILE A 201 2.86 0.05 -4.52
C ILE A 201 1.59 0.13 -5.38
N GLY A 202 1.72 0.50 -6.65
CA GLY A 202 0.56 0.65 -7.54
C GLY A 202 -0.41 1.76 -7.11
N GLY A 203 0.04 2.71 -6.27
CA GLY A 203 -0.81 3.72 -5.64
C GLY A 203 -0.83 5.09 -6.31
N ASN A 204 0.02 5.33 -7.33
CA ASN A 204 0.29 6.64 -7.93
C ASN A 204 0.57 7.74 -6.89
N VAL A 205 1.47 7.49 -5.93
CA VAL A 205 1.90 8.53 -4.98
C VAL A 205 2.53 9.68 -5.77
N VAL A 206 2.07 10.91 -5.56
CA VAL A 206 2.54 12.09 -6.30
C VAL A 206 3.50 12.92 -5.45
N VAL A 207 4.60 13.35 -6.07
CA VAL A 207 5.61 14.26 -5.50
C VAL A 207 5.86 15.44 -6.42
N ARG A 208 6.47 16.50 -5.91
CA ARG A 208 6.97 17.57 -6.78
C ARG A 208 8.02 16.99 -7.72
N ARG A 209 8.00 17.43 -8.98
CA ARG A 209 8.97 17.00 -9.99
C ARG A 209 10.38 17.30 -9.51
N GLY A 210 11.28 16.31 -9.66
CA GLY A 210 12.67 16.41 -9.16
C GLY A 210 12.82 16.41 -7.63
N SER A 211 11.76 16.16 -6.87
CA SER A 211 11.78 16.12 -5.40
C SER A 211 11.39 14.73 -4.88
N ASP A 212 11.73 14.45 -3.62
CA ASP A 212 11.29 13.25 -2.89
C ASP A 212 10.00 13.47 -2.10
N ARG A 213 9.40 14.66 -2.17
CA ARG A 213 8.19 15.03 -1.42
C ARG A 213 7.47 16.20 -2.07
N GLY A 214 6.42 16.68 -1.42
CA GLY A 214 5.80 17.95 -1.76
C GLY A 214 4.67 17.89 -2.80
N GLY A 215 4.07 16.72 -2.99
CA GLY A 215 2.76 16.51 -3.61
C GLY A 215 1.77 16.00 -2.56
N ASP A 216 1.50 14.70 -2.54
CA ASP A 216 0.58 14.08 -1.57
C ASP A 216 1.11 14.20 -0.14
N LEU A 217 2.41 14.02 0.08
CA LEU A 217 3.04 14.07 1.41
C LEU A 217 4.04 15.23 1.50
N ARG A 218 3.96 16.02 2.58
CA ARG A 218 4.80 17.21 2.82
C ARG A 218 6.06 16.87 3.62
N PHE A 219 5.96 15.96 4.58
CA PHE A 219 6.99 15.66 5.58
C PHE A 219 7.50 14.22 5.55
N VAL A 220 6.75 13.29 4.95
CA VAL A 220 7.24 11.92 4.71
C VAL A 220 7.86 11.88 3.31
N PRO A 221 9.19 11.77 3.18
CA PRO A 221 9.85 11.74 1.88
C PRO A 221 9.81 10.34 1.25
N ALA A 222 10.15 10.24 -0.03
CA ALA A 222 10.52 9.00 -0.66
C ALA A 222 11.84 8.45 -0.11
N CYS A 223 11.99 7.13 -0.15
CA CYS A 223 13.25 6.48 0.19
C CYS A 223 14.28 6.69 -0.93
N ARG A 224 15.47 7.18 -0.56
CA ARG A 224 16.61 7.40 -1.46
C ARG A 224 17.76 6.43 -1.21
N ARG A 225 17.82 5.83 -0.01
CA ARG A 225 18.85 4.86 0.39
C ARG A 225 18.21 3.71 1.16
N GLY A 226 18.82 2.53 1.07
CA GLY A 226 18.30 1.32 1.73
C GLY A 226 18.35 1.34 3.26
N ASP A 227 19.16 2.20 3.86
CA ASP A 227 19.26 2.41 5.31
C ASP A 227 18.43 3.60 5.81
N GLN A 228 17.74 4.30 4.90
CA GLN A 228 16.81 5.37 5.25
C GLN A 228 15.49 4.76 5.74
N TYR A 229 14.97 5.28 6.85
CA TYR A 229 13.66 4.92 7.39
C TYR A 229 12.76 6.17 7.50
N GLY A 230 11.48 5.96 7.83
CA GLY A 230 10.47 7.01 7.88
C GLY A 230 10.10 7.55 6.48
N CYS A 231 10.26 6.72 5.44
CA CYS A 231 10.12 7.12 4.04
C CYS A 231 9.18 6.21 3.25
N VAL A 232 8.78 6.66 2.06
CA VAL A 232 7.88 5.96 1.13
C VAL A 232 8.66 5.24 0.04
N VAL A 233 8.29 4.00 -0.24
CA VAL A 233 8.65 3.25 -1.45
C VAL A 233 7.37 3.17 -2.28
N ALA A 234 7.41 3.63 -3.51
CA ALA A 234 6.25 3.62 -4.40
C ALA A 234 6.70 3.50 -5.85
N TYR A 235 5.92 2.80 -6.65
CA TYR A 235 6.10 2.66 -8.09
C TYR A 235 4.88 1.99 -8.71
N SER A 236 4.84 1.96 -10.04
CA SER A 236 3.99 1.09 -10.85
C SER A 236 4.85 0.54 -11.99
N ALA A 237 4.79 -0.76 -12.21
CA ALA A 237 5.72 -1.50 -13.04
C ALA A 237 5.20 -1.67 -14.48
N PHE A 238 6.08 -1.51 -15.45
CA PHE A 238 5.80 -1.67 -16.87
C PHE A 238 7.00 -2.28 -17.58
N PHE A 239 6.78 -3.01 -18.67
CA PHE A 239 7.85 -3.45 -19.57
C PHE A 239 8.33 -2.37 -20.54
N GLY A 240 7.64 -1.24 -20.63
CA GLY A 240 8.03 -0.11 -21.47
C GLY A 240 7.48 1.20 -20.92
N GLU A 241 7.59 2.26 -21.71
CA GLU A 241 6.91 3.51 -21.36
C GLU A 241 5.39 3.29 -21.29
N PRO A 242 4.70 3.69 -20.20
CA PRO A 242 3.25 3.58 -20.12
C PRO A 242 2.57 4.29 -21.29
N PRO A 243 1.50 3.74 -21.88
CA PRO A 243 0.79 4.40 -22.96
C PRO A 243 0.11 5.70 -22.50
N ALA A 244 -0.36 6.53 -23.43
CA ALA A 244 -0.96 7.83 -23.11
C ALA A 244 -2.23 7.72 -22.25
N ASP A 245 -3.00 6.65 -22.42
CA ASP A 245 -4.22 6.30 -21.68
C ASP A 245 -3.96 5.40 -20.47
N SER A 246 -2.69 5.24 -20.06
CA SER A 246 -2.31 4.43 -18.90
C SER A 246 -3.05 4.85 -17.63
N ARG A 247 -3.44 3.84 -16.83
CA ARG A 247 -4.05 4.02 -15.52
C ARG A 247 -3.03 4.39 -14.44
N PHE A 248 -1.76 4.07 -14.65
CA PHE A 248 -0.68 4.27 -13.69
C PHE A 248 0.52 4.98 -14.30
N GLY A 249 1.35 5.56 -13.43
CA GLY A 249 2.55 6.27 -13.84
C GLY A 249 2.30 7.62 -14.52
N ILE A 250 1.07 8.11 -14.51
CA ILE A 250 0.67 9.43 -15.02
C ILE A 250 0.05 10.25 -13.89
N VAL A 251 0.44 11.51 -13.77
CA VAL A 251 -0.20 12.45 -12.84
C VAL A 251 -1.52 12.91 -13.44
N ARG A 252 -2.62 12.59 -12.75
CA ARG A 252 -3.96 13.12 -13.05
C ARG A 252 -4.43 14.07 -11.96
N GLU A 253 -4.22 13.65 -10.72
CA GLU A 253 -4.63 14.36 -9.52
C GLU A 253 -3.61 14.11 -8.40
N THR A 254 -3.59 15.01 -7.43
CA THR A 254 -3.06 14.75 -6.09
C THR A 254 -4.24 14.56 -5.15
N PHE A 255 -3.95 14.12 -3.92
CA PHE A 255 -4.96 13.89 -2.89
C PHE A 255 -5.97 15.04 -2.65
N PHE A 256 -5.64 16.29 -3.00
CA PHE A 256 -6.52 17.45 -2.73
C PHE A 256 -6.93 18.25 -3.96
N ARG A 257 -6.24 18.12 -5.09
CA ARG A 257 -6.43 19.00 -6.26
C ARG A 257 -5.96 18.32 -7.54
N PRO A 258 -6.51 18.73 -8.70
CA PRO A 258 -5.85 18.51 -9.98
C PRO A 258 -4.38 18.92 -9.88
N ALA A 259 -3.49 18.08 -10.40
CA ALA A 259 -2.07 18.28 -10.29
C ALA A 259 -1.47 18.48 -11.67
N ASP A 260 -0.77 19.61 -11.85
CA ASP A 260 -0.10 19.93 -13.10
C ASP A 260 1.05 18.92 -13.35
N PRO A 261 0.99 18.10 -14.40
CA PRO A 261 2.04 17.12 -14.71
C PRO A 261 3.39 17.78 -15.02
N ARG A 262 3.46 19.10 -15.29
CA ARG A 262 4.72 19.83 -15.41
C ARG A 262 5.39 20.07 -14.05
N ARG A 263 4.60 20.21 -12.97
CA ARG A 263 5.08 20.51 -11.60
C ARG A 263 5.20 19.27 -10.73
N PHE A 264 4.45 18.22 -11.06
CA PHE A 264 4.36 17.00 -10.28
C PHE A 264 4.72 15.79 -11.12
N GLN A 265 5.14 14.72 -10.45
CA GLN A 265 5.37 13.41 -11.06
C GLN A 265 4.86 12.31 -10.13
N VAL A 266 4.49 11.17 -10.71
CA VAL A 266 4.29 9.95 -9.93
C VAL A 266 5.65 9.51 -9.37
N LEU A 267 5.70 9.24 -8.08
CA LEU A 267 6.86 8.76 -7.38
C LEU A 267 7.23 7.37 -7.90
N CYS A 268 8.51 7.22 -8.25
CA CYS A 268 9.12 5.94 -8.53
C CYS A 268 10.36 5.77 -7.66
N THR A 269 10.47 4.64 -6.99
CA THR A 269 11.66 4.19 -6.25
C THR A 269 12.09 2.81 -6.73
N ASP A 270 13.39 2.57 -6.85
CA ASP A 270 13.99 1.29 -7.28
C ASP A 270 14.08 0.28 -6.12
N PRO A 271 13.17 -0.70 -5.95
CA PRO A 271 13.28 -1.69 -4.88
C PRO A 271 14.59 -2.50 -4.93
N ALA A 272 15.12 -2.87 -6.10
CA ALA A 272 16.38 -3.64 -6.14
C ALA A 272 17.57 -2.84 -5.62
N ARG A 273 17.74 -1.61 -6.11
CA ARG A 273 18.80 -0.70 -5.64
C ARG A 273 18.67 -0.38 -4.15
N LEU A 274 17.45 -0.13 -3.66
CA LEU A 274 17.20 0.16 -2.24
C LEU A 274 17.51 -1.07 -1.36
N SER A 275 17.20 -2.27 -1.82
CA SER A 275 17.51 -3.51 -1.08
C SER A 275 19.00 -3.88 -1.12
N GLY A 276 19.77 -3.37 -2.09
CA GLY A 276 21.22 -3.55 -2.17
C GLY A 276 21.72 -4.23 -3.44
N HIS A 277 20.81 -4.62 -4.33
CA HIS A 277 21.09 -5.23 -5.63
C HIS A 277 21.43 -4.12 -6.64
N ARG A 278 22.72 -3.76 -6.71
CA ARG A 278 23.21 -2.55 -7.40
C ARG A 278 23.03 -2.60 -8.92
N ASP A 279 23.01 -3.79 -9.48
CA ASP A 279 22.75 -4.03 -10.89
C ASP A 279 21.25 -3.93 -11.23
N GLY A 280 20.37 -3.77 -10.23
CA GLY A 280 18.92 -3.72 -10.41
C GLY A 280 18.25 -5.09 -10.38
N ALA A 281 18.95 -6.17 -9.99
CA ALA A 281 18.36 -7.51 -9.98
C ALA A 281 17.12 -7.59 -9.06
N LEU A 282 15.99 -7.96 -9.67
CA LEU A 282 14.76 -8.24 -8.95
C LEU A 282 14.80 -9.66 -8.37
N LEU A 283 14.06 -9.85 -7.28
CA LEU A 283 13.84 -11.12 -6.61
C LEU A 283 12.33 -11.46 -6.65
N PRO A 284 11.81 -11.90 -7.81
CA PRO A 284 10.41 -12.25 -7.96
C PRO A 284 10.06 -13.49 -7.14
N PHE A 285 8.90 -13.46 -6.51
CA PHE A 285 8.26 -14.63 -5.91
C PHE A 285 6.80 -14.69 -6.34
N LEU A 286 6.47 -15.73 -7.11
CA LEU A 286 5.14 -15.98 -7.66
C LEU A 286 4.49 -17.17 -6.94
N ARG A 287 3.16 -17.13 -6.79
CA ARG A 287 2.39 -18.27 -6.26
C ARG A 287 2.25 -19.34 -7.34
N THR A 288 2.32 -20.60 -6.94
CA THR A 288 2.04 -21.74 -7.84
C THR A 288 0.56 -22.08 -7.93
N GLN A 289 -0.22 -21.63 -6.94
CA GLN A 289 -1.67 -21.77 -6.95
C GLN A 289 -2.29 -20.62 -7.73
N ARG A 290 -3.21 -20.96 -8.65
CA ARG A 290 -4.02 -19.97 -9.38
C ARG A 290 -4.82 -19.12 -8.40
N PHE A 291 -4.84 -17.81 -8.63
CA PHE A 291 -5.65 -16.88 -7.85
C PHE A 291 -7.16 -17.18 -8.04
N PRO A 292 -8.03 -17.05 -7.03
CA PRO A 292 -9.46 -17.31 -7.20
C PRO A 292 -10.21 -16.19 -7.95
N GLY A 293 -11.40 -16.48 -8.43
CA GLY A 293 -12.30 -15.48 -9.02
C GLY A 293 -11.81 -14.89 -10.36
N PRO A 294 -12.36 -13.73 -10.79
CA PRO A 294 -12.09 -13.16 -12.11
C PRO A 294 -10.62 -12.74 -12.36
N ILE A 295 -9.85 -12.44 -11.31
CA ILE A 295 -8.41 -12.16 -11.48
C ILE A 295 -7.67 -13.44 -11.87
N GLY A 296 -8.10 -14.58 -11.32
CA GLY A 296 -7.53 -15.89 -11.63
C GLY A 296 -7.68 -16.34 -13.09
N SER A 297 -8.66 -15.82 -13.82
CA SER A 297 -8.92 -16.23 -15.21
C SER A 297 -7.90 -15.65 -16.19
N VAL A 298 -7.20 -14.58 -15.81
CA VAL A 298 -6.15 -13.95 -16.61
C VAL A 298 -4.75 -14.28 -16.10
N GLU A 299 -4.65 -14.94 -14.95
CA GLU A 299 -3.37 -15.36 -14.37
C GLU A 299 -2.94 -16.74 -14.83
N ASP A 300 -1.63 -16.89 -15.01
CA ASP A 300 -0.98 -18.14 -15.32
C ASP A 300 0.16 -18.37 -14.33
N PRO A 301 -0.10 -19.06 -13.21
CA PRO A 301 0.91 -19.29 -12.19
C PRO A 301 1.95 -20.29 -12.68
N PRO A 302 3.24 -20.13 -12.33
CA PRO A 302 4.25 -21.12 -12.65
C PRO A 302 3.98 -22.46 -11.93
N ALA A 303 4.28 -23.57 -12.59
CA ALA A 303 4.18 -24.89 -11.99
C ALA A 303 5.41 -25.21 -11.12
N ALA A 304 5.18 -25.64 -9.88
CA ALA A 304 6.17 -26.32 -9.03
C ALA A 304 5.46 -27.06 -7.88
N ALA A 305 6.15 -28.01 -7.26
CA ALA A 305 5.64 -28.76 -6.09
C ALA A 305 5.53 -27.89 -4.81
N THR A 306 6.24 -26.77 -4.76
CA THR A 306 6.23 -25.83 -3.63
C THR A 306 5.18 -24.73 -3.82
N PRO A 307 4.67 -24.08 -2.77
CA PRO A 307 3.67 -23.01 -2.90
C PRO A 307 4.15 -21.73 -3.58
N TRP A 308 5.47 -21.59 -3.77
CA TRP A 308 6.13 -20.45 -4.41
C TRP A 308 7.13 -20.88 -5.47
N VAL A 309 7.31 -20.03 -6.47
CA VAL A 309 8.43 -20.08 -7.42
C VAL A 309 9.20 -18.76 -7.34
N GLY A 310 10.52 -18.86 -7.22
CA GLY A 310 11.42 -17.71 -7.29
C GLY A 310 12.15 -17.66 -8.63
N LEU A 311 12.33 -16.45 -9.18
CA LEU A 311 12.95 -16.23 -10.49
C LEU A 311 14.17 -15.30 -10.38
N PRO A 312 15.21 -15.65 -9.58
CA PRO A 312 16.35 -14.77 -9.32
C PRO A 312 17.07 -14.40 -10.62
N ASP A 313 17.51 -13.14 -10.74
CA ASP A 313 18.27 -12.64 -11.90
C ASP A 313 17.53 -12.68 -13.25
N LEU A 314 16.25 -13.07 -13.29
CA LEU A 314 15.48 -13.08 -14.52
C LEU A 314 15.02 -11.68 -14.93
N TYR A 315 14.76 -10.82 -13.96
CA TYR A 315 14.33 -9.45 -14.23
C TYR A 315 15.22 -8.45 -13.50
N SER A 316 15.28 -7.24 -14.04
CA SER A 316 15.77 -6.07 -13.31
C SER A 316 14.83 -4.91 -13.38
N ASP A 317 15.03 -3.96 -12.47
CA ASP A 317 14.28 -2.73 -12.42
C ASP A 317 15.15 -1.48 -12.65
N ARG A 318 14.49 -0.42 -13.13
CA ARG A 318 14.99 0.94 -13.05
C ARG A 318 13.84 1.93 -13.18
N CYS A 319 13.80 2.94 -12.32
CA CYS A 319 12.86 4.03 -12.47
C CYS A 319 13.20 4.84 -13.71
N ARG A 320 12.18 5.05 -14.54
CA ARG A 320 12.22 5.87 -15.75
C ARG A 320 11.15 6.95 -15.64
N ALA A 321 11.40 8.06 -16.31
CA ALA A 321 10.46 9.16 -16.36
C ALA A 321 10.60 9.92 -17.67
N THR A 322 9.49 10.50 -18.10
CA THR A 322 9.42 11.52 -19.16
C THR A 322 8.92 12.83 -18.57
N ALA A 323 8.61 13.80 -19.44
CA ALA A 323 7.97 15.05 -19.03
C ALA A 323 6.60 14.84 -18.37
N THR A 324 5.90 13.73 -18.62
CA THR A 324 4.52 13.51 -18.12
C THR A 324 4.31 12.17 -17.43
N LYS A 325 5.27 11.24 -17.54
CA LYS A 325 5.15 9.87 -17.00
C LYS A 325 6.31 9.52 -16.10
N SER A 326 6.09 8.58 -15.19
CA SER A 326 7.11 8.01 -14.30
C SER A 326 6.70 6.59 -13.90
N TRP A 327 7.59 5.61 -14.07
CA TRP A 327 7.29 4.20 -13.85
C TRP A 327 8.54 3.41 -13.45
N LEU A 328 8.33 2.23 -12.89
CA LEU A 328 9.39 1.24 -12.70
C LEU A 328 9.50 0.42 -13.98
N GLN A 329 10.57 0.65 -14.74
CA GLN A 329 10.88 -0.13 -15.93
C GLN A 329 11.37 -1.50 -15.50
N VAL A 330 10.60 -2.53 -15.80
CA VAL A 330 11.01 -3.93 -15.65
C VAL A 330 11.67 -4.36 -16.96
N ILE A 331 12.82 -5.02 -16.84
CA ILE A 331 13.61 -5.51 -17.97
C ILE A 331 13.76 -7.01 -17.80
N ASP A 332 13.26 -7.79 -18.75
CA ASP A 332 13.57 -9.22 -18.85
C ASP A 332 15.03 -9.39 -19.28
N ARG A 333 15.80 -10.13 -18.47
CA ARG A 333 17.21 -10.43 -18.67
C ARG A 333 17.44 -11.81 -19.26
N GLY A 334 16.41 -12.63 -19.35
CA GLY A 334 16.55 -13.98 -19.86
C GLY A 334 16.68 -13.98 -21.38
N GLY A 335 17.81 -14.48 -21.88
CA GLY A 335 18.04 -14.66 -23.32
C GLY A 335 17.21 -15.79 -23.95
N PRO A 336 17.36 -16.03 -25.25
CA PRO A 336 16.58 -17.04 -26.00
C PRO A 336 16.68 -18.47 -25.46
N SER A 337 17.78 -18.80 -24.75
CA SER A 337 18.00 -20.12 -24.13
C SER A 337 17.39 -20.25 -22.74
N ASP A 338 16.96 -19.15 -22.11
CA ASP A 338 16.40 -19.17 -20.75
C ASP A 338 14.93 -19.61 -20.78
N ARG A 339 14.68 -20.83 -20.28
CA ARG A 339 13.37 -21.49 -20.28
C ARG A 339 12.48 -21.13 -19.09
N ARG A 340 12.91 -20.24 -18.20
CA ARG A 340 12.10 -19.87 -17.03
C ARG A 340 10.80 -19.18 -17.45
N PRO A 341 9.69 -19.40 -16.74
CA PRO A 341 8.41 -18.80 -17.11
C PRO A 341 8.50 -17.27 -17.12
N ARG A 342 8.04 -16.67 -18.21
CA ARG A 342 7.96 -15.22 -18.35
C ARG A 342 6.63 -14.68 -17.84
N VAL A 343 6.65 -13.46 -17.34
CA VAL A 343 5.44 -12.75 -16.93
C VAL A 343 4.99 -11.81 -18.04
N PHE A 344 3.71 -11.44 -18.00
CA PHE A 344 3.07 -10.64 -19.04
C PHE A 344 2.12 -9.61 -18.42
N GLU A 345 1.81 -8.55 -19.18
CA GLU A 345 0.83 -7.52 -18.82
C GLU A 345 -0.60 -8.08 -18.98
N ARG A 346 -1.03 -8.92 -18.02
CA ARG A 346 -2.28 -9.71 -18.11
C ARG A 346 -3.56 -8.89 -18.26
N LEU A 347 -3.54 -7.62 -17.84
CA LEU A 347 -4.68 -6.69 -17.97
C LEU A 347 -4.54 -5.73 -19.17
N GLY A 348 -3.53 -5.95 -20.00
CA GLY A 348 -3.18 -5.10 -21.14
C GLY A 348 -2.27 -3.92 -20.78
N PRO A 349 -1.76 -3.21 -21.80
CA PRO A 349 -0.70 -2.20 -21.65
C PRO A 349 -1.12 -0.98 -20.83
N THR A 350 -2.42 -0.66 -20.75
CA THR A 350 -2.93 0.46 -19.94
C THR A 350 -2.79 0.22 -18.43
N TRP A 351 -2.62 -1.05 -18.02
CA TRP A 351 -2.36 -1.44 -16.64
C TRP A 351 -0.89 -1.79 -16.40
N GLY A 352 -0.12 -2.10 -17.44
CA GLY A 352 1.24 -2.61 -17.30
C GLY A 352 1.27 -3.92 -16.50
N LEU A 353 2.23 -4.02 -15.58
CA LEU A 353 2.44 -5.19 -14.72
C LEU A 353 1.68 -5.10 -13.39
N HIS A 354 0.56 -4.38 -13.32
CA HIS A 354 -0.09 -4.03 -12.05
C HIS A 354 -0.43 -5.23 -11.13
N LEU A 355 -0.85 -6.37 -11.68
CA LEU A 355 -1.10 -7.57 -10.87
C LEU A 355 0.18 -8.14 -10.22
N LEU A 356 1.35 -7.78 -10.76
CA LEU A 356 2.67 -8.28 -10.40
C LEU A 356 3.56 -7.21 -9.75
N ASP A 357 3.09 -5.97 -9.59
CA ASP A 357 3.86 -4.84 -9.04
C ASP A 357 4.60 -5.25 -7.76
N VAL A 358 3.88 -5.91 -6.83
CA VAL A 358 4.47 -6.39 -5.56
C VAL A 358 5.34 -7.64 -5.79
N ASN A 359 4.83 -8.61 -6.55
CA ASN A 359 5.40 -9.95 -6.62
C ASN A 359 6.71 -10.03 -7.40
N LEU A 360 6.94 -9.12 -8.36
CA LEU A 360 8.21 -9.01 -9.08
C LEU A 360 9.36 -8.54 -8.19
N ALA A 361 9.08 -7.69 -7.20
CA ALA A 361 10.07 -7.16 -6.27
C ALA A 361 9.93 -7.74 -4.85
N LEU A 362 9.11 -8.77 -4.64
CA LEU A 362 8.69 -9.20 -3.30
C LEU A 362 9.88 -9.58 -2.41
N GLY A 363 10.89 -10.27 -2.96
CA GLY A 363 12.13 -10.55 -2.23
C GLY A 363 12.88 -9.27 -1.85
N ASN A 364 13.05 -8.34 -2.81
CA ASN A 364 13.71 -7.06 -2.58
C ASN A 364 12.99 -6.24 -1.51
N LEU A 365 11.66 -6.19 -1.54
CA LEU A 365 10.86 -5.43 -0.56
C LEU A 365 11.01 -6.00 0.86
N VAL A 366 11.03 -7.33 1.01
CA VAL A 366 11.28 -7.99 2.30
C VAL A 366 12.69 -7.68 2.82
N GLU A 367 13.71 -7.78 1.95
CA GLU A 367 15.09 -7.44 2.29
C GLU A 367 15.27 -5.97 2.68
N LEU A 368 14.66 -5.07 1.90
CA LEU A 368 14.67 -3.63 2.15
C LEU A 368 14.06 -3.30 3.51
N VAL A 369 12.88 -3.83 3.81
CA VAL A 369 12.21 -3.63 5.09
C VAL A 369 13.08 -4.14 6.26
N ALA A 370 13.70 -5.31 6.12
CA ALA A 370 14.63 -5.81 7.13
C ALA A 370 15.85 -4.89 7.32
N ARG A 371 16.40 -4.35 6.22
CA ARG A 371 17.52 -3.41 6.25
C ARG A 371 17.15 -2.10 6.94
N GLN A 372 16.01 -1.52 6.59
CA GLN A 372 15.50 -0.29 7.19
C GLN A 372 15.19 -0.47 8.67
N ALA A 373 14.64 -1.63 9.07
CA ALA A 373 14.40 -1.96 10.47
C ALA A 373 15.71 -2.01 11.28
N ARG A 374 16.77 -2.62 10.75
CA ARG A 374 18.10 -2.63 11.39
C ARG A 374 18.65 -1.21 11.56
N ALA A 375 18.50 -0.36 10.54
CA ALA A 375 18.92 1.04 10.62
C ALA A 375 18.13 1.82 11.69
N PHE A 376 16.80 1.62 11.75
CA PHE A 376 15.93 2.22 12.78
C PHE A 376 16.39 1.81 14.19
N GLU A 377 16.61 0.52 14.43
CA GLU A 377 17.06 0.00 15.73
C GLU A 377 18.42 0.57 16.16
N GLY A 378 19.36 0.71 15.22
CA GLY A 378 20.68 1.29 15.48
C GLY A 378 20.61 2.72 16.05
N THR A 379 19.58 3.50 15.69
CA THR A 379 19.39 4.86 16.21
C THR A 379 18.75 4.91 17.59
N GLN A 380 17.97 3.90 17.97
CA GLN A 380 17.35 3.84 19.30
C GLN A 380 18.33 3.43 20.40
N ARG A 381 19.44 2.77 20.03
CA ARG A 381 20.47 2.28 20.96
C ARG A 381 21.59 3.28 21.26
N ARG A 382 21.67 4.40 20.53
CA ARG A 382 22.66 5.43 20.83
C ARG A 382 22.16 6.26 22.02
N PRO A 383 22.91 6.35 23.14
CA PRO A 383 22.57 7.30 24.19
C PRO A 383 22.54 8.70 23.58
N ARG A 384 21.54 9.48 23.98
CA ARG A 384 21.36 10.86 23.52
C ARG A 384 22.39 11.78 24.12
#